data_AF-A0A5E4R0Z3-F1
#
_entry.id   AF-A0A5E4R0Z3-F1
#
_cell.length_a   1.000
_cell.length_b   1.000
_cell.length_c   1.000
_cell.angle_alpha   90.00
_cell.angle_beta   90.00
_cell.angle_gamma   90.00
#
_symmetry.space_group_name_H-M   'P 1'
#
loop_
_entity.id
_entity.type
_entity.pdbx_description
1 polymer ?
#
loop_
_entity_poly.entity_id
_entity_poly.type
_entity_poly.pdbx_seq_one_letter_code
_entity_poly.pdbx_strand_id
1 'polypeptide(L)'
;MKKVVLFKSTSEDYRKELCEKLKLADYHGIILTSPRAVEAISKCWSPSKYNIWNSKRIYTVGEASGHKIKLMLGLESLGLETGNAENLAKLITSENPVPSKFLFPCGNLRSELSNLPHFAIGNSTAHKIENLGVEIAGVASRPRADTLIETVRDYFTSLDKS
;
A
#
# COMPACT_ATOMS: atom_id res chain seq x y z
N MET A 1 -2.40 -17.25 -19.86
CA MET A 1 -2.09 -16.22 -18.84
C MET A 1 -2.85 -16.54 -17.56
N LYS A 2 -2.16 -16.89 -16.47
CA LYS A 2 -2.80 -17.16 -15.16
C LYS A 2 -3.20 -15.81 -14.55
N LYS A 3 -4.48 -15.60 -14.26
CA LYS A 3 -5.02 -14.30 -13.81
C LYS A 3 -5.21 -14.33 -12.30
N VAL A 4 -4.27 -13.76 -11.56
CA VAL A 4 -4.48 -13.40 -10.15
C VAL A 4 -5.15 -12.04 -10.13
N VAL A 5 -6.39 -12.01 -9.65
CA VAL A 5 -7.12 -10.74 -9.50
C VAL A 5 -6.77 -10.15 -8.14
N LEU A 6 -5.99 -9.07 -8.15
CA LEU A 6 -5.65 -8.30 -6.97
C LEU A 6 -6.63 -7.13 -6.84
N PHE A 7 -7.30 -7.05 -5.70
CA PHE A 7 -8.08 -5.86 -5.35
C PHE A 7 -7.23 -4.91 -4.51
N LYS A 8 -7.08 -3.66 -4.97
CA LYS A 8 -6.44 -2.54 -4.26
C LYS A 8 -7.52 -1.48 -3.99
N SER A 9 -7.62 -0.95 -2.77
CA SER A 9 -8.55 0.15 -2.44
C SER A 9 -7.77 1.45 -2.17
N THR A 10 -8.36 2.59 -2.57
CA THR A 10 -7.66 3.86 -2.79
C THR A 10 -8.34 5.10 -2.17
N SER A 11 -9.21 5.00 -1.16
CA SER A 11 -9.93 6.17 -0.61
C SER A 11 -10.09 6.15 0.92
N GLU A 12 -10.46 7.28 1.55
CA GLU A 12 -10.67 7.40 3.01
C GLU A 12 -11.73 6.44 3.58
N ASP A 13 -12.65 5.91 2.75
CA ASP A 13 -13.60 4.84 3.12
C ASP A 13 -12.97 3.42 3.11
N TYR A 14 -11.65 3.33 2.92
CA TYR A 14 -10.85 2.09 2.86
C TYR A 14 -11.14 1.15 4.03
N ARG A 15 -11.34 1.68 5.24
CA ARG A 15 -11.59 0.84 6.42
C ARG A 15 -12.93 0.12 6.33
N LYS A 16 -14.01 0.81 5.97
CA LYS A 16 -15.33 0.18 5.84
C LYS A 16 -15.33 -0.84 4.71
N GLU A 17 -14.77 -0.47 3.56
CA GLU A 17 -14.68 -1.36 2.41
C GLU A 17 -13.86 -2.63 2.72
N LEU A 18 -12.72 -2.48 3.41
CA LEU A 18 -11.89 -3.60 3.85
C LEU A 18 -12.69 -4.54 4.77
N CYS A 19 -13.42 -3.99 5.75
CA CYS A 19 -14.19 -4.79 6.69
C CYS A 19 -15.34 -5.55 6.02
N GLU A 20 -15.98 -4.98 5.00
CA GLU A 20 -17.00 -5.69 4.20
C GLU A 20 -16.37 -6.80 3.34
N LYS A 21 -15.22 -6.53 2.70
CA LYS A 21 -14.53 -7.56 1.89
C LYS A 21 -14.05 -8.73 2.72
N LEU A 22 -13.67 -8.51 3.98
CA LEU A 22 -13.29 -9.59 4.90
C LEU A 22 -14.46 -10.51 5.26
N LYS A 23 -15.72 -10.13 5.00
CA LYS A 23 -16.90 -11.01 5.15
C LYS A 23 -17.15 -11.88 3.92
N LEU A 24 -16.51 -11.58 2.78
CA LEU A 24 -16.74 -12.31 1.54
C LEU A 24 -15.96 -13.64 1.53
N ALA A 25 -16.69 -14.72 1.28
CA ALA A 25 -16.12 -16.07 1.20
C ALA A 25 -15.45 -16.36 -0.15
N ASP A 26 -15.65 -15.53 -1.18
CA ASP A 26 -15.22 -15.77 -2.57
C ASP A 26 -13.71 -15.61 -2.83
N TYR A 27 -12.98 -15.02 -1.88
CA TYR A 27 -11.52 -14.96 -1.92
C TYR A 27 -10.91 -16.32 -1.60
N HIS A 28 -9.89 -16.71 -2.37
CA HIS A 28 -9.10 -17.92 -2.12
C HIS A 28 -7.98 -17.69 -1.09
N GLY A 29 -7.65 -16.43 -0.83
CA GLY A 29 -6.63 -16.06 0.13
C GLY A 29 -6.42 -14.56 0.25
N ILE A 30 -5.52 -14.18 1.13
CA ILE A 30 -5.11 -12.79 1.37
C ILE A 30 -3.59 -12.69 1.31
N ILE A 31 -3.10 -11.58 0.79
CA ILE A 31 -1.68 -11.27 0.69
C ILE A 31 -1.40 -10.07 1.61
N LEU A 32 -0.51 -10.22 2.58
CA LEU A 32 -0.21 -9.24 3.62
C LEU A 32 1.29 -8.97 3.66
N THR A 33 1.77 -8.06 2.81
CA THR A 33 3.20 -7.74 2.69
C THR A 33 3.65 -6.58 3.59
N SER A 34 2.76 -6.05 4.44
CA SER A 34 3.07 -4.91 5.31
C SER A 34 2.46 -5.10 6.71
N PRO A 35 3.22 -4.89 7.79
CA PRO A 35 2.68 -4.91 9.15
C PRO A 35 1.53 -3.92 9.37
N ARG A 36 1.53 -2.78 8.64
CA ARG A 36 0.46 -1.77 8.70
C ARG A 36 -0.85 -2.29 8.12
N ALA A 37 -0.78 -3.14 7.09
CA ALA A 37 -1.98 -3.78 6.54
C ALA A 37 -2.61 -4.75 7.56
N VAL A 38 -1.77 -5.47 8.32
CA VAL A 38 -2.22 -6.37 9.40
C VAL A 38 -2.93 -5.59 10.51
N GLU A 39 -2.36 -4.45 10.95
CA GLU A 39 -3.00 -3.56 11.92
C GLU A 39 -4.33 -2.98 11.43
N ALA A 40 -4.43 -2.67 10.13
CA ALA A 40 -5.67 -2.15 9.57
C ALA A 40 -6.78 -3.21 9.61
N ILE A 41 -6.45 -4.46 9.30
CA ILE A 41 -7.37 -5.60 9.38
C ILE A 41 -7.76 -5.89 10.83
N SER A 42 -6.79 -5.87 11.75
CA SER A 42 -7.04 -6.22 13.15
C SER A 42 -8.12 -5.34 13.79
N LYS A 43 -8.24 -4.08 13.37
CA LYS A 43 -9.24 -3.12 13.86
C LYS A 43 -10.68 -3.53 13.62
N CYS A 44 -10.95 -4.41 12.67
CA CYS A 44 -12.27 -4.98 12.49
C CYS A 44 -12.25 -6.51 12.41
N TRP A 45 -11.19 -7.13 12.93
CA TRP A 45 -11.11 -8.58 13.04
C TRP A 45 -12.14 -9.10 14.04
N SER A 46 -12.75 -10.24 13.74
CA SER A 46 -13.76 -10.85 14.60
C SER A 46 -13.72 -12.38 14.44
N PRO A 47 -14.23 -13.15 15.42
CA PRO A 47 -14.27 -14.62 15.31
C PRO A 47 -14.96 -15.12 14.04
N SER A 48 -16.01 -14.42 13.58
CA SER A 48 -16.68 -14.71 12.31
C SER A 48 -15.77 -14.59 11.09
N LYS A 49 -14.87 -13.60 11.08
CA LYS A 49 -13.88 -13.45 10.01
C LYS A 49 -12.80 -14.53 10.14
N TYR A 50 -12.33 -14.82 11.35
CA TYR A 50 -11.37 -15.90 11.56
C TYR A 50 -11.86 -17.22 10.97
N ASN A 51 -13.13 -17.58 11.19
CA ASN A 51 -13.72 -18.81 10.64
C ASN A 51 -13.71 -18.86 9.10
N ILE A 52 -13.83 -17.71 8.44
CA ILE A 52 -13.77 -17.61 6.97
C ILE A 52 -12.32 -17.74 6.49
N TRP A 53 -11.36 -17.15 7.20
CA TRP A 53 -10.00 -16.97 6.73
C TRP A 53 -9.01 -18.03 7.22
N ASN A 54 -9.30 -18.77 8.30
CA ASN A 54 -8.38 -19.77 8.87
C ASN A 54 -8.13 -20.97 7.94
N SER A 55 -9.02 -21.22 6.99
CA SER A 55 -8.92 -22.28 5.98
C SER A 55 -8.39 -21.77 4.63
N LYS A 56 -8.14 -20.46 4.52
CA LYS A 56 -7.70 -19.81 3.28
C LYS A 56 -6.18 -19.62 3.27
N ARG A 57 -5.62 -19.40 2.07
CA ARG A 57 -4.19 -19.16 1.92
C ARG A 57 -3.83 -17.74 2.37
N ILE A 58 -2.92 -17.63 3.32
CA ILE A 58 -2.40 -16.35 3.82
C ILE A 58 -0.96 -16.23 3.37
N TYR A 59 -0.64 -15.23 2.56
CA TYR A 59 0.71 -15.01 2.04
C TYR A 59 1.31 -13.74 2.62
N THR A 60 2.61 -13.77 2.92
CA THR A 60 3.34 -12.61 3.43
C THR A 60 4.78 -12.62 2.92
N VAL A 61 5.47 -11.49 3.02
CA VAL A 61 6.93 -11.40 2.89
C VAL A 61 7.50 -10.99 4.24
N GLY A 62 8.49 -11.74 4.72
CA GLY A 62 9.27 -11.40 5.91
C GLY A 62 8.60 -11.79 7.23
N GLU A 63 9.45 -12.14 8.20
CA GLU A 63 9.03 -12.63 9.51
C GLU A 63 8.28 -11.60 10.35
N ALA A 64 8.58 -10.31 10.20
CA ALA A 64 7.93 -9.25 10.98
C ALA A 64 6.41 -9.19 10.70
N SER A 65 6.03 -9.29 9.41
CA SER A 65 4.63 -9.35 9.00
C SER A 65 4.00 -10.68 9.46
N GLY A 66 4.72 -11.80 9.31
CA GLY A 66 4.27 -13.12 9.75
C GLY A 66 3.92 -13.21 11.24
N HIS A 67 4.82 -12.75 12.11
CA HIS A 67 4.58 -12.69 13.55
C HIS A 67 3.33 -11.88 13.88
N LYS A 68 3.12 -10.77 13.19
CA LYS A 68 1.97 -9.90 13.42
C LYS A 68 0.66 -10.53 12.96
N ILE A 69 0.67 -11.26 11.84
CA ILE A 69 -0.48 -12.03 11.36
C ILE A 69 -0.89 -13.07 12.40
N LYS A 70 0.09 -13.82 12.93
CA LYS A 70 -0.16 -14.82 13.97
C LYS A 70 -0.69 -14.19 15.26
N LEU A 71 -0.05 -13.13 15.74
CA LEU A 71 -0.40 -12.49 17.00
C LEU A 71 -1.75 -11.78 16.95
N MET A 72 -2.04 -11.03 15.88
CA MET A 72 -3.23 -10.16 15.81
C MET A 72 -4.45 -10.84 15.17
N LEU A 73 -4.22 -11.77 14.24
CA LEU A 73 -5.30 -12.41 13.47
C LEU A 73 -5.49 -13.89 13.83
N GLY A 74 -4.50 -14.51 14.51
CA GLY A 74 -4.51 -15.95 14.82
C GLY A 74 -4.25 -16.83 13.60
N LEU A 75 -3.77 -16.26 12.50
CA LEU A 75 -3.60 -16.97 11.22
C LEU A 75 -2.16 -17.40 11.01
N GLU A 76 -1.98 -18.52 10.30
CA GLU A 76 -0.67 -18.97 9.82
C GLU A 76 -0.42 -18.46 8.40
N SER A 77 0.83 -18.07 8.11
CA SER A 77 1.19 -17.41 6.85
C SER A 77 2.30 -18.13 6.10
N LEU A 78 2.20 -18.15 4.77
CA LEU A 78 3.15 -18.72 3.83
C LEU A 78 4.06 -17.64 3.23
N GLY A 79 5.22 -18.04 2.74
CA GLY A 79 6.12 -17.17 1.97
C GLY A 79 7.04 -16.26 2.80
N LEU A 80 7.17 -16.50 4.11
CA LEU A 80 8.04 -15.75 5.01
C LEU A 80 9.47 -15.60 4.47
N GLU A 81 10.02 -16.69 3.93
CA GLU A 81 11.40 -16.81 3.45
C GLU A 81 11.60 -16.32 2.00
N THR A 82 10.55 -15.86 1.32
CA THR A 82 10.65 -15.42 -0.08
C THR A 82 11.53 -14.17 -0.25
N GLY A 83 11.75 -13.41 0.82
CA GLY A 83 12.65 -12.25 0.90
C GLY A 83 12.15 -10.99 0.20
N ASN A 84 11.37 -11.12 -0.88
CA ASN A 84 10.82 -10.00 -1.63
C ASN A 84 9.48 -10.33 -2.32
N ALA A 85 8.79 -9.30 -2.82
CA ALA A 85 7.49 -9.43 -3.48
C ALA A 85 7.53 -10.23 -4.80
N GLU A 86 8.64 -10.22 -5.52
CA GLU A 86 8.77 -10.94 -6.80
C GLU A 86 8.80 -12.45 -6.58
N ASN A 87 9.62 -12.91 -5.62
CA ASN A 87 9.69 -14.31 -5.24
C ASN A 87 8.37 -14.79 -4.62
N LEU A 88 7.71 -13.94 -3.82
CA LEU A 88 6.36 -14.25 -3.33
C LEU A 88 5.35 -14.42 -4.47
N ALA A 89 5.39 -13.56 -5.49
CA ALA A 89 4.50 -13.68 -6.65
C ALA A 89 4.74 -15.00 -7.42
N LYS A 90 5.99 -15.44 -7.54
CA LYS A 90 6.35 -16.74 -8.13
C LYS A 90 5.75 -17.88 -7.31
N LEU A 91 5.92 -17.87 -5.98
CA LEU A 91 5.35 -18.85 -5.05
C LEU A 91 3.81 -18.93 -5.17
N ILE A 92 3.13 -17.78 -5.15
CA ILE A 92 1.66 -17.72 -5.27
C ILE A 92 1.21 -18.32 -6.61
N THR A 93 1.91 -18.00 -7.70
CA THR A 93 1.54 -18.48 -9.05
C THR A 93 1.84 -19.97 -9.26
N SER A 94 2.83 -20.52 -8.57
CA SER A 94 3.13 -21.96 -8.60
C SER A 94 2.12 -22.76 -7.78
N GLU A 95 1.72 -22.26 -6.61
CA GLU A 95 0.78 -22.97 -5.71
C GLU A 95 -0.69 -22.85 -6.11
N ASN A 96 -1.03 -21.88 -6.96
CA ASN A 96 -2.41 -21.63 -7.40
C ASN A 96 -2.49 -21.76 -8.93
N PRO A 97 -2.58 -23.00 -9.46
CA PRO A 97 -2.56 -23.25 -10.90
C PRO A 97 -3.86 -22.83 -11.60
N VAL A 98 -4.97 -22.80 -10.87
CA VAL A 98 -6.27 -22.29 -11.32
C VAL A 98 -6.39 -20.79 -11.07
N PRO A 99 -7.19 -20.04 -11.85
CA PRO A 99 -7.46 -18.63 -11.55
C PRO A 99 -7.99 -18.48 -10.12
N SER A 100 -7.28 -17.72 -9.29
CA SER A 100 -7.62 -17.52 -7.88
C SER A 100 -7.73 -16.02 -7.58
N LYS A 101 -8.72 -15.69 -6.76
CA LYS A 101 -9.00 -14.32 -6.32
C LYS A 101 -8.34 -14.08 -4.97
N PHE A 102 -7.46 -13.10 -4.90
CA PHE A 102 -6.75 -12.75 -3.66
C PHE A 102 -7.10 -11.35 -3.20
N LEU A 103 -7.34 -11.19 -1.90
CA LEU A 103 -7.45 -9.88 -1.27
C LEU A 103 -6.04 -9.35 -1.01
N PHE A 104 -5.72 -8.14 -1.45
CA PHE A 104 -4.41 -7.53 -1.26
C PHE A 104 -4.53 -6.11 -0.70
N PRO A 105 -4.71 -5.96 0.62
CA PRO A 105 -4.77 -4.66 1.26
C PRO A 105 -3.38 -4.01 1.21
N CYS A 106 -3.25 -2.97 0.41
CA CYS A 106 -2.05 -2.16 0.29
C CYS A 106 -2.41 -0.68 0.49
N GLY A 107 -1.57 0.05 1.23
CA GLY A 107 -1.69 1.50 1.33
C GLY A 107 -1.32 2.16 0.01
N ASN A 108 -2.00 3.25 -0.36
CA ASN A 108 -1.72 3.98 -1.59
C ASN A 108 -0.76 5.15 -1.30
N LEU A 109 0.52 4.85 -1.09
CA LEU A 109 1.58 5.88 -0.92
C LEU A 109 1.54 6.94 -2.04
N ARG A 110 1.12 6.54 -3.25
CA ARG A 110 1.08 7.41 -4.43
C ARG A 110 -0.06 8.45 -4.39
N SER A 111 -1.17 8.16 -3.70
CA SER A 111 -2.31 9.10 -3.60
C SER A 111 -2.16 10.10 -2.45
N GLU A 112 -1.42 9.76 -1.39
CA GLU A 112 -1.11 10.72 -0.33
C GLU A 112 -0.06 11.73 -0.82
N LEU A 113 0.92 11.28 -1.61
CA LEU A 113 1.94 12.14 -2.21
C LEU A 113 1.37 13.08 -3.28
N SER A 114 0.41 12.63 -4.10
CA SER A 114 -0.15 13.47 -5.18
C SER A 114 -0.83 14.74 -4.70
N ASN A 115 -1.35 14.74 -3.47
CA ASN A 115 -2.05 15.89 -2.88
C ASN A 115 -1.11 16.87 -2.15
N LEU A 116 0.17 16.51 -2.00
CA LEU A 116 1.15 17.39 -1.39
C LEU A 116 1.73 18.34 -2.45
N PRO A 117 2.06 19.59 -2.08
CA PRO A 117 2.79 20.47 -2.98
C PRO A 117 4.19 19.89 -3.24
N HIS A 118 4.53 19.71 -4.52
CA HIS A 118 5.83 19.18 -4.93
C HIS A 118 6.78 20.32 -5.22
N PHE A 119 8.00 20.24 -4.67
CA PHE A 119 9.04 21.22 -4.91
C PHE A 119 10.25 20.56 -5.55
N ALA A 120 10.89 21.26 -6.49
CA ALA A 120 12.09 20.78 -7.15
C ALA A 120 13.29 21.67 -6.83
N ILE A 121 14.44 21.05 -6.62
CA ILE A 121 15.72 21.76 -6.39
C ILE A 121 16.26 22.45 -7.67
N GLY A 122 15.66 22.17 -8.83
CA GLY A 122 16.04 22.79 -10.10
C GLY A 122 15.17 22.31 -11.26
N ASN A 123 15.25 23.03 -12.38
CA ASN A 123 14.36 22.86 -13.55
C ASN A 123 14.44 21.47 -14.19
N SER A 124 15.62 20.84 -14.22
CA SER A 124 15.78 19.50 -14.79
C SER A 124 15.02 18.43 -13.99
N THR A 125 14.97 18.58 -12.67
CA THR A 125 14.18 17.72 -11.79
C THR A 125 12.70 18.06 -11.89
N ALA A 126 12.34 19.34 -11.96
CA ALA A 126 10.97 19.79 -12.16
C ALA A 126 10.35 19.17 -13.42
N HIS A 127 11.03 19.29 -14.57
CA HIS A 127 10.56 18.70 -15.83
C HIS A 127 10.40 17.19 -15.79
N LYS A 128 11.27 16.47 -15.08
CA LYS A 128 11.11 15.02 -14.91
C LYS A 128 9.87 14.67 -14.10
N ILE A 129 9.57 15.45 -13.06
CA ILE A 129 8.39 15.26 -12.21
C ILE A 129 7.12 15.61 -13.00
N GLU A 130 7.12 16.72 -13.75
CA GLU A 130 6.01 17.13 -14.62
C GLU A 130 5.70 16.09 -15.71
N ASN A 131 6.73 15.50 -16.33
CA ASN A 131 6.58 14.43 -17.32
C ASN A 131 5.94 13.15 -16.75
N LEU A 132 5.96 12.98 -15.42
CA LEU A 132 5.26 11.90 -14.73
C LEU A 132 3.80 12.25 -14.38
N GLY A 133 3.33 13.43 -14.82
CA GLY A 133 1.99 13.95 -14.56
C GLY A 133 1.80 14.54 -13.17
N VAL A 134 2.87 15.05 -12.56
CA VAL A 134 2.86 15.63 -11.21
C VAL A 134 3.13 17.13 -11.29
N GLU A 135 2.22 17.93 -10.73
CA GLU A 135 2.34 19.39 -10.70
C GLU A 135 3.40 19.84 -9.68
N ILE A 136 4.20 20.84 -10.06
CA ILE A 136 5.22 21.46 -9.21
C ILE A 136 4.69 22.76 -8.62
N ALA A 137 4.63 22.83 -7.29
CA ALA A 137 4.26 24.02 -6.52
C ALA A 137 5.37 25.09 -6.50
N GLY A 138 6.63 24.70 -6.71
CA GLY A 138 7.74 25.66 -6.82
C GLY A 138 9.08 25.02 -7.14
N VAL A 139 9.97 25.82 -7.73
CA VAL A 139 11.34 25.43 -8.05
C VAL A 139 12.31 26.39 -7.37
N ALA A 140 13.31 25.84 -6.68
CA ALA A 140 14.34 26.65 -6.05
C ALA A 140 15.07 27.52 -7.08
N SER A 141 15.27 28.80 -6.76
CA SER A 141 15.96 29.75 -7.66
C SER A 141 17.41 29.36 -7.94
N ARG A 142 18.03 28.60 -7.02
CA ARG A 142 19.36 28.00 -7.16
C ARG A 142 19.31 26.57 -6.60
N PRO A 143 20.21 25.67 -7.02
CA PRO A 143 20.26 24.31 -6.50
C PRO A 143 20.91 24.27 -5.10
N ARG A 144 20.30 24.95 -4.14
CA ARG A 144 20.75 25.06 -2.75
C ARG A 144 19.58 24.94 -1.77
N ALA A 145 19.88 24.40 -0.59
CA ALA A 145 18.87 24.09 0.42
C ALA A 145 18.13 25.34 0.93
N ASP A 146 18.84 26.45 1.13
CA ASP A 146 18.30 27.75 1.55
C ASP A 146 17.21 28.24 0.59
N THR A 147 17.51 28.28 -0.71
CA THR A 147 16.57 28.76 -1.73
C THR A 147 15.36 27.82 -1.93
N LEU A 148 15.52 26.52 -1.67
CA LEU A 148 14.39 25.58 -1.65
C LEU A 148 13.49 25.85 -0.43
N ILE A 149 14.07 26.09 0.75
CA ILE A 149 13.31 26.41 1.96
C ILE A 149 12.54 27.73 1.80
N GLU A 150 13.14 28.75 1.18
CA GLU A 150 12.47 30.00 0.82
C GLU A 150 11.25 29.74 -0.06
N THR A 151 11.43 28.97 -1.13
CA THR A 151 10.35 28.61 -2.07
C THR A 151 9.18 27.90 -1.36
N VAL A 152 9.50 26.96 -0.46
CA VAL A 152 8.49 26.25 0.35
C VAL A 152 7.76 27.22 1.27
N ARG A 153 8.48 28.12 1.95
CA ARG A 153 7.90 29.12 2.86
C ARG A 153 6.97 30.07 2.13
N ASP A 154 7.39 30.59 0.98
CA ASP A 154 6.62 31.53 0.18
C ASP A 154 5.31 30.91 -0.30
N TYR A 155 5.36 29.64 -0.74
CA TYR A 155 4.16 28.89 -1.12
C TYR A 155 3.14 28.82 0.03
N PHE A 156 3.55 28.34 1.22
CA PHE A 156 2.60 28.22 2.34
C PHE A 156 2.13 29.58 2.89
N THR A 157 3.01 30.59 2.89
CA THR A 157 2.63 31.96 3.29
C THR A 157 1.61 32.59 2.34
N SER A 158 1.66 32.21 1.04
CA SER A 158 0.68 32.68 0.06
C SER A 158 -0.70 32.06 0.30
N LEU A 159 -0.76 30.79 0.73
CA LEU A 159 -2.01 30.09 1.04
C LEU A 159 -2.73 30.70 2.24
N ASP A 160 -2.01 31.06 3.30
CA ASP A 160 -2.57 31.66 4.53
C ASP A 160 -3.20 33.06 4.32
N LYS A 161 -2.92 33.71 3.18
CA LYS A 161 -3.43 35.05 2.85
C LYS A 161 -4.65 35.03 1.90
N SER A 162 -5.08 33.85 1.47
CA SER A 162 -6.20 33.62 0.53
C SER A 162 -7.45 33.16 1.28
#